data_AF-A0A9C9G8L3-F1
#
_entry.id   AF-A0A9C9G8L3-F1
#
_cell.length_a   1.000
_cell.length_b   1.000
_cell.length_c   1.000
_cell.angle_alpha   90.00
_cell.angle_beta   90.00
_cell.angle_gamma   90.00
#
_symmetry.space_group_name_H-M   'P 1'
#
loop_
_entity.id
_entity.type
_entity.pdbx_description
1 polymer ?
#
loop_
_entity_poly.entity_id
_entity_poly.type
_entity_poly.pdbx_seq_one_letter_code
_entity_poly.pdbx_strand_id
1 'polypeptide(L)' 'MAVQPYTPESLPINALDKAALFTAVGEANAALARYDGLLIGMVNPAVMLSPLTN' A
#
# COMPACT_ATOMS: atom_id res chain seq x y z
N MET A 1 10.03 -25.85 -23.35
CA MET A 1 10.16 -24.40 -23.59
C MET A 1 10.84 -23.81 -22.35
N ALA A 2 12.05 -23.28 -22.46
CA ALA A 2 12.74 -22.69 -21.31
C ALA A 2 12.17 -21.29 -21.05
N VAL A 3 11.81 -21.00 -19.78
CA VAL A 3 11.36 -19.68 -19.35
C VAL A 3 12.57 -18.76 -19.30
N GLN A 4 12.55 -17.66 -20.05
CA GLN A 4 13.57 -16.63 -19.88
C GLN A 4 13.32 -15.91 -18.55
N PRO A 5 14.38 -15.67 -17.75
CA PRO A 5 14.25 -14.89 -16.52
C PRO A 5 13.85 -13.45 -16.85
N TYR A 6 13.00 -12.88 -16.01
CA TYR A 6 12.61 -11.48 -16.12
C TYR A 6 13.78 -10.57 -15.74
N THR A 7 14.14 -9.63 -16.62
CA THR A 7 15.11 -8.57 -16.33
C THR A 7 14.34 -7.31 -15.92
N PRO A 8 14.45 -6.83 -14.67
CA PRO A 8 13.73 -5.66 -14.22
C PRO A 8 14.23 -4.38 -14.88
N GLU A 9 13.33 -3.43 -15.09
CA GLU A 9 13.68 -2.07 -15.51
C GLU A 9 14.41 -1.32 -14.39
N SER A 10 15.33 -0.42 -14.80
CA SER A 10 15.97 0.50 -13.88
C SER A 10 14.99 1.57 -13.44
N LEU A 11 14.89 1.79 -12.13
CA LEU A 11 14.08 2.88 -11.59
C LEU A 11 14.81 4.24 -11.74
N PRO A 12 14.07 5.35 -11.91
CA PRO A 12 12.61 5.42 -12.07
C PRO A 12 12.13 4.98 -13.46
N ILE A 13 10.94 4.36 -13.52
CA ILE A 13 10.30 3.99 -14.78
C ILE A 13 9.83 5.28 -15.49
N ASN A 14 10.40 5.56 -16.66
CA ASN A 14 10.11 6.80 -17.40
C ASN A 14 8.76 6.77 -18.11
N ALA A 15 8.30 5.60 -18.58
CA ALA A 15 7.07 5.43 -19.34
C ALA A 15 5.92 4.85 -18.49
N LEU A 16 5.85 5.22 -17.20
CA LEU A 16 4.80 4.74 -16.31
C LEU A 16 3.49 5.49 -16.58
N ASP A 17 2.42 4.76 -16.90
CA ASP A 17 1.07 5.32 -16.97
C ASP A 17 0.54 5.63 -15.57
N LYS A 18 0.80 6.87 -15.13
CA LYS A 18 0.35 7.37 -13.82
C LYS A 18 -1.17 7.45 -13.73
N ALA A 19 -1.87 7.67 -14.85
CA ALA A 19 -3.32 7.78 -14.86
C ALA A 19 -3.98 6.45 -14.49
N ALA A 20 -3.45 5.35 -15.03
CA ALA A 20 -3.89 4.00 -14.67
C ALA A 20 -3.71 3.66 -13.18
N LEU A 21 -2.77 4.33 -12.49
CA LEU A 21 -2.48 4.08 -11.08
C LEU A 21 -3.31 4.94 -10.11
N PHE A 22 -3.94 6.03 -10.56
CA PHE A 22 -4.60 6.97 -9.66
C PHE A 22 -5.69 6.32 -8.81
N THR A 23 -6.53 5.47 -9.41
CA THR A 23 -7.60 4.77 -8.68
C THR A 23 -7.02 3.89 -7.57
N ALA A 24 -6.05 3.03 -7.91
CA ALA A 24 -5.45 2.11 -6.96
C ALA A 24 -4.71 2.85 -5.83
N VAL A 25 -3.97 3.91 -6.16
CA VAL A 25 -3.27 4.74 -5.17
C VAL A 25 -4.27 5.49 -4.28
N GLY A 26 -5.35 6.01 -4.85
CA GLY A 26 -6.41 6.70 -4.10
C GLY A 26 -7.12 5.77 -3.11
N GLU A 27 -7.49 4.57 -3.55
CA GLU A 27 -8.10 3.55 -2.70
C GLU A 27 -7.18 3.11 -1.57
N ALA A 28 -5.90 2.87 -1.88
CA ALA A 28 -4.89 2.53 -0.88
C ALA A 28 -4.73 3.66 0.15
N ASN A 29 -4.62 4.91 -0.30
CA ASN A 29 -4.49 6.06 0.58
C ASN A 29 -5.75 6.27 1.45
N ALA A 30 -6.95 6.05 0.88
CA ALA A 30 -8.20 6.12 1.63
C ALA A 30 -8.30 5.02 2.70
N ALA A 31 -7.79 3.81 2.41
CA ALA A 31 -7.74 2.74 3.40
C ALA A 31 -6.82 3.08 4.58
N LEU A 32 -5.64 3.65 4.30
CA LEU A 32 -4.72 4.14 5.33
C LEU A 32 -5.36 5.26 6.16
N ALA A 33 -5.93 6.28 5.51
CA ALA A 33 -6.57 7.39 6.21
C ALA A 33 -7.73 6.94 7.12
N ARG A 34 -8.53 5.95 6.69
CA ARG A 34 -9.56 5.35 7.54
C ARG A 34 -8.96 4.68 8.76
N TYR A 35 -7.90 3.90 8.58
CA TYR A 35 -7.20 3.24 9.69
C TYR A 35 -6.64 4.26 10.68
N ASP A 36 -5.94 5.30 10.21
CA ASP A 36 -5.40 6.36 11.06
C ASP A 36 -6.49 7.10 11.82
N GLY A 37 -7.62 7.41 11.16
CA GLY A 37 -8.78 8.04 11.79
C GLY A 37 -9.39 7.18 12.90
N LEU A 38 -9.46 5.85 12.72
CA LEU A 38 -9.92 4.93 13.75
C LEU A 38 -8.99 4.91 14.98
N LEU A 39 -7.67 4.93 14.76
CA LEU A 39 -6.70 4.96 15.86
C LEU A 39 -6.81 6.23 16.70
N ILE A 40 -6.97 7.39 16.06
CA ILE A 40 -7.09 8.68 16.76
C ILE A 40 -8.35 8.73 17.64
N GLY A 41 -9.45 8.09 17.19
CA GLY A 41 -10.70 8.02 17.95
C GLY A 41 -10.71 6.99 19.08
N MET A 42 -9.67 6.17 19.23
CA MET A 42 -9.66 5.07 20.18
C MET A 42 -9.07 5.46 21.53
N VAL A 43 -9.74 5.05 22.61
CA VAL A 43 -9.27 5.28 23.99
C VAL A 43 -7.92 4.58 24.27
N ASN A 44 -7.70 3.39 23.70
CA ASN A 44 -6.43 2.68 23.78
C ASN A 44 -6.10 1.91 22.47
N PRO A 45 -5.36 2.53 21.53
CA PRO A 45 -4.99 1.94 20.24
C PRO A 45 -4.18 0.64 20.34
N ALA A 46 -3.44 0.43 21.43
CA ALA A 46 -2.58 -0.74 21.61
C ALA A 46 -3.37 -2.05 21.66
N VAL A 47 -4.66 -2.01 22.01
CA VAL A 47 -5.53 -3.19 22.03
C VAL A 47 -5.76 -3.74 20.62
N MET A 48 -5.97 -2.87 19.61
CA MET A 48 -6.13 -3.32 18.22
C MET A 48 -4.85 -3.90 17.62
N LEU A 49 -3.68 -3.45 18.07
CA LEU A 49 -2.39 -3.90 17.56
C LEU A 49 -1.92 -5.22 18.19
N SER A 50 -2.49 -5.61 19.33
CA SER A 50 -2.09 -6.80 20.09
C SER A 50 -2.04 -8.13 19.30
N PRO A 51 -2.88 -8.37 18.26
CA PRO A 51 -2.80 -9.59 17.44
C PRO A 51 -1.78 -9.51 16.29
N LEU A 52 -1.21 -8.34 16.00
CA LEU A 52 -0.27 -8.12 14.89
C LEU A 52 1.20 -8.03 15.36
N THR A 53 1.43 -7.92 16.66
CA THR A 53 2.75 -7.70 17.26
C THR A 53 3.27 -8.88 18.10
N ASN A 54 2.53 -9.99 18.21
CA ASN A 54 2.90 -11.23 18.91
C ASN A 54 2.87 -12.43 17.97
#